data_AF-A0A4P6KF03-F1
#
_entry.id   AF-A0A4P6KF03-F1
#
_cell.length_a   1.000
_cell.length_b   1.000
_cell.length_c   1.000
_cell.angle_alpha   90.00
_cell.angle_beta   90.00
_cell.angle_gamma   90.00
#
_symmetry.space_group_name_H-M   'P 1'
#
loop_
_entity.id
_entity.type
_entity.pdbx_description
1 polymer ?
#
loop_
_entity_poly.entity_id
_entity_poly.type
_entity_poly.pdbx_seq_one_letter_code
_entity_poly.pdbx_strand_id
1 'polypeptide(L)'
;MSSADIAGHDQLIALDRGHERHLRELGADPDRLSLLTAFDPERPTDPDVFDPYCSEQGAFHKVLAQVERSSAALLEHLTRRS
;
A
#
# COMPACT_ATOMS: atom_id res chain seq x y z
N MET A 1 -5.97 14.54 0.61
CA MET A 1 -7.05 13.85 -0.13
C MET A 1 -8.38 14.34 0.39
N SER A 2 -9.35 14.54 -0.49
CA SER A 2 -10.74 14.82 -0.13
C SER A 2 -11.55 13.52 -0.02
N SER A 3 -12.73 13.58 0.60
CA SER A 3 -13.68 12.45 0.61
C SER A 3 -14.20 12.11 -0.78
N ALA A 4 -14.26 13.09 -1.69
CA ALA A 4 -14.62 12.86 -3.09
C ALA A 4 -13.54 12.05 -3.83
N ASP A 5 -12.25 12.28 -3.52
CA ASP A 5 -11.16 11.49 -4.09
C ASP A 5 -11.28 10.02 -3.68
N ILE A 6 -11.63 9.76 -2.42
CA ILE A 6 -11.81 8.40 -1.88
C ILE A 6 -12.96 7.67 -2.59
N ALA A 7 -14.10 8.33 -2.77
CA ALA A 7 -15.28 7.72 -3.37
C ALA A 7 -15.09 7.37 -4.86
N GLY A 8 -14.19 8.06 -5.55
CA GLY A 8 -13.91 7.85 -6.99
C GLY A 8 -13.04 6.64 -7.32
N HIS A 9 -12.54 5.90 -6.33
CA HIS A 9 -11.62 4.78 -6.53
C HIS A 9 -12.24 3.42 -6.14
N ASP A 10 -11.98 2.41 -6.96
CA ASP A 10 -12.42 1.03 -6.70
C ASP A 10 -11.60 0.35 -5.59
N GLN A 11 -10.34 0.73 -5.46
CA GLN A 11 -9.40 0.24 -4.44
C GLN A 11 -8.49 1.39 -3.97
N LEU A 12 -8.19 1.40 -2.68
CA LEU A 12 -7.28 2.30 -2.02
C LEU A 12 -6.14 1.49 -1.43
N ILE A 13 -4.92 1.80 -1.83
CA ILE A 13 -3.72 1.07 -1.40
C ILE A 13 -2.88 1.99 -0.52
N ALA A 14 -2.83 1.68 0.78
CA ALA A 14 -2.05 2.41 1.76
C ALA A 14 -0.62 1.83 1.85
N LEU A 15 0.38 2.69 2.04
CA LEU A 15 1.77 2.25 2.19
C LEU A 15 2.12 1.89 3.64
N ASP A 16 1.38 2.43 4.61
CA ASP A 16 1.56 2.14 6.03
C ASP A 16 0.24 2.28 6.79
N ARG A 17 0.25 1.84 8.05
CA ARG A 17 -0.91 1.91 8.95
C ARG A 17 -1.35 3.33 9.29
N GLY A 18 -0.45 4.32 9.19
CA GLY A 18 -0.79 5.73 9.35
C GLY A 18 -1.68 6.23 8.22
N HIS A 19 -1.30 5.94 6.98
CA HIS A 19 -2.11 6.18 5.78
C HIS A 19 -3.45 5.43 5.84
N GLU A 20 -3.42 4.16 6.24
CA GLU A 20 -4.63 3.34 6.38
C GLU A 20 -5.61 3.99 7.38
N ARG A 21 -5.13 4.35 8.58
CA ARG A 21 -5.94 5.03 9.59
C ARG A 21 -6.50 6.36 9.07
N HIS A 22 -5.67 7.16 8.41
CA HIS A 22 -6.10 8.44 7.87
C HIS A 22 -7.20 8.28 6.80
N LEU A 23 -7.08 7.30 5.91
CA LEU A 23 -8.10 7.00 4.90
C LEU A 23 -9.41 6.53 5.54
N ARG A 24 -9.35 5.72 6.60
CA ARG A 24 -10.54 5.30 7.38
C ARG A 24 -11.22 6.50 8.05
N GLU A 25 -10.45 7.41 8.63
CA GLU A 25 -10.98 8.65 9.24
C GLU A 25 -11.70 9.55 8.21
N LEU A 26 -11.26 9.50 6.95
CA LEU A 26 -11.89 10.20 5.84
C LEU A 26 -13.09 9.45 5.23
N GLY A 27 -13.46 8.28 5.76
CA GLY A 27 -14.64 7.51 5.36
C GLY A 27 -14.39 6.47 4.27
N ALA A 28 -13.15 6.03 4.05
CA ALA A 28 -12.86 4.93 3.15
C ALA A 28 -13.55 3.63 3.59
N ASP A 29 -14.14 2.91 2.64
CA ASP A 29 -14.70 1.57 2.84
C ASP A 29 -13.57 0.57 3.18
N PRO A 30 -13.60 -0.09 4.34
CA PRO A 30 -12.59 -1.09 4.72
C PRO A 30 -12.44 -2.24 3.72
N ASP A 31 -13.51 -2.61 3.00
CA ASP A 31 -13.45 -3.69 2.01
C ASP A 31 -12.73 -3.27 0.71
N ARG A 32 -12.49 -1.96 0.54
CA ARG A 32 -11.75 -1.37 -0.58
C ARG A 32 -10.37 -0.84 -0.19
N LEU A 33 -10.00 -0.97 1.08
CA LEU A 33 -8.74 -0.46 1.61
C LEU A 33 -7.81 -1.64 1.92
N SER A 34 -6.57 -1.57 1.45
CA SER A 34 -5.55 -2.58 1.73
C SER A 34 -4.17 -1.96 1.87
N LEU A 35 -3.30 -2.57 2.69
CA LEU A 35 -1.89 -2.22 2.70
C LEU A 35 -1.20 -2.82 1.47
N LEU A 36 -0.24 -2.10 0.88
CA LEU A 36 0.54 -2.60 -0.26
C LEU A 36 1.24 -3.92 0.05
N THR A 37 1.78 -4.04 1.27
CA THR A 37 2.50 -5.22 1.76
C THR A 37 1.62 -6.46 1.91
N ALA A 38 0.29 -6.32 1.91
CA ALA A 38 -0.63 -7.46 1.89
C ALA A 38 -0.51 -8.28 0.59
N PHE A 39 0.01 -7.67 -0.49
CA PHE A 39 0.28 -8.31 -1.77
C PHE A 39 1.74 -8.75 -1.90
N ASP A 40 2.60 -8.43 -0.92
CA ASP A 40 4.02 -8.74 -0.99
C ASP A 40 4.27 -10.26 -0.88
N PRO A 41 4.84 -10.90 -1.91
CA PRO A 41 5.12 -12.33 -1.87
C PRO A 41 6.16 -12.73 -0.81
N GLU A 42 7.00 -11.80 -0.35
CA GLU A 42 8.00 -12.04 0.70
C GLU A 42 7.40 -12.07 2.11
N ARG A 43 6.12 -11.66 2.28
CA ARG A 43 5.40 -11.67 3.56
C ARG A 43 6.18 -10.99 4.69
N PRO A 44 6.47 -9.68 4.57
CA PRO A 44 7.21 -8.95 5.58
C PRO A 44 6.48 -8.98 6.94
N THR A 45 7.24 -9.10 8.02
CA THR A 45 6.69 -9.07 9.39
C THR A 45 6.12 -7.69 9.73
N ASP A 46 6.76 -6.63 9.24
CA ASP A 46 6.24 -5.27 9.34
C ASP A 46 5.25 -5.03 8.19
N PRO A 47 3.99 -4.68 8.49
CA PRO A 47 2.99 -4.40 7.46
C PRO A 47 3.20 -3.04 6.79
N ASP A 48 4.09 -2.18 7.31
CA ASP A 48 4.40 -0.90 6.68
C ASP A 48 5.46 -1.09 5.58
N VAL A 49 5.35 -0.32 4.50
CA VAL A 49 6.45 -0.15 3.55
C VAL A 49 7.60 0.50 4.31
N PHE A 50 8.81 -0.06 4.17
CA PHE A 50 9.98 0.43 4.89
C PHE A 50 10.18 1.94 4.66
N ASP A 51 10.28 2.74 5.73
CA ASP A 51 10.52 4.18 5.63
C ASP A 51 12.03 4.44 5.54
N PRO A 52 12.55 4.95 4.40
CA PRO A 52 13.98 5.15 4.23
C PRO A 52 14.48 6.46 4.85
N TYR A 53 13.59 7.36 5.31
CA TYR A 53 13.97 8.73 5.67
C TYR A 53 14.96 8.85 6.84
N CYS A 54 15.05 7.83 7.70
CA CYS A 54 16.00 7.80 8.82
C CYS A 54 17.25 6.93 8.57
N SER A 55 17.54 6.55 7.33
CA SER A 55 18.55 5.51 7.03
C SER A 55 19.60 5.91 5.99
N GLU A 56 20.75 5.25 6.04
CA GLU A 56 21.92 5.53 5.20
C GLU A 56 21.67 5.27 3.69
N GLN A 57 22.60 5.73 2.84
CA GLN A 57 22.56 5.47 1.40
C GLN A 57 22.36 3.97 1.11
N GLY A 58 21.29 3.63 0.37
CA GLY A 58 20.92 2.26 0.00
C GLY A 58 19.56 1.79 0.53
N ALA A 59 18.99 2.50 1.51
CA ALA A 59 17.67 2.19 2.04
C ALA A 59 16.54 2.39 1.01
N PHE A 60 16.62 3.45 0.20
CA PHE A 60 15.64 3.71 -0.87
C PHE A 60 15.52 2.57 -1.88
N HIS A 61 16.60 1.83 -2.14
CA HIS A 61 16.54 0.66 -3.04
C HIS A 61 15.73 -0.48 -2.44
N LYS A 62 15.78 -0.67 -1.11
CA LYS A 62 14.98 -1.70 -0.42
C LYS A 62 13.49 -1.35 -0.49
N VAL A 63 13.15 -0.07 -0.30
CA VAL A 63 11.79 0.44 -0.43
C VAL A 63 11.29 0.27 -1.85
N LEU A 64 12.08 0.68 -2.84
CA LEU A 64 11.73 0.54 -4.25
C LEU A 64 11.48 -0.93 -4.60
N ALA A 65 12.38 -1.84 -4.21
CA ALA A 65 12.22 -3.27 -4.47
C ALA A 65 10.95 -3.84 -3.83
N GLN A 66 10.62 -3.41 -2.60
CA GLN A 66 9.38 -3.80 -1.92
C GLN A 66 8.13 -3.28 -2.64
N VAL A 67 8.14 -2.02 -3.07
CA VAL A 67 7.03 -1.41 -3.79
C VAL A 67 6.84 -2.07 -5.15
N GLU A 68 7.91 -2.30 -5.90
CA GLU A 68 7.88 -2.93 -7.23
C GLU A 68 7.29 -4.35 -7.16
N ARG A 69 7.83 -5.21 -6.28
CA ARG A 69 7.34 -6.60 -6.17
C ARG A 69 5.90 -6.69 -5.70
N SER A 70 5.51 -5.83 -4.75
CA SER A 70 4.13 -5.80 -4.23
C SER A 70 3.16 -5.27 -5.28
N SER A 71 3.58 -4.29 -6.09
CA SER A 71 2.77 -3.74 -7.18
C SER A 71 2.56 -4.75 -8.31
N ALA A 72 3.59 -5.53 -8.64
CA ALA A 72 3.47 -6.62 -9.61
C ALA A 72 2.42 -7.66 -9.16
N ALA A 73 2.51 -8.11 -7.91
CA ALA A 73 1.55 -9.05 -7.33
C ALA A 73 0.12 -8.46 -7.23
N LEU A 74 0.00 -7.16 -6.90
CA LEU A 74 -1.28 -6.45 -6.92
C LEU A 74 -1.90 -6.44 -8.32
N LEU A 75 -1.11 -6.15 -9.36
CA LEU A 75 -1.60 -6.16 -10.74
C LEU A 75 -2.10 -7.54 -11.17
N GLU A 76 -1.37 -8.60 -10.82
CA GLU A 76 -1.81 -9.99 -11.04
C GLU A 76 -3.12 -10.30 -10.29
N HIS A 77 -3.27 -9.80 -9.07
CA HIS A 77 -4.50 -9.97 -8.29
C HIS A 77 -5.70 -9.26 -8.93
N LEU A 78 -5.51 -8.02 -9.40
CA LEU A 78 -6.58 -7.25 -10.03
C LEU A 78 -7.01 -7.84 -11.38
N THR A 79 -6.06 -8.30 -12.20
CA THR A 79 -6.35 -8.91 -13.51
C THR A 79 -6.99 -10.29 -13.42
N ARG A 80 -6.80 -11.04 -12.31
CA ARG A 80 -7.55 -12.29 -12.05
C ARG A 80 -9.01 -12.05 -11.64
N ARG A 81 -9.37 -10.84 -11.25
CA ARG A 81 -10.71 -10.48 -10.77
C ARG A 81 -11.61 -9.91 -11.87
N SER A 82 -11.05 -9.62 -13.06
CA SER A 82 -11.75 -9.13 -14.26
C SER A 82 -12.13 -10.27 -15.21
#